data_AF-A0A958J206-F1
#
_entry.id   AF-A0A958J206-F1
#
_cell.length_a   1.000
_cell.length_b   1.000
_cell.length_c   1.000
_cell.angle_alpha   90.00
_cell.angle_beta   90.00
_cell.angle_gamma   90.00
#
_symmetry.space_group_name_H-M   'P 1'
#
loop_
_entity.id
_entity.type
_entity.pdbx_description
1 polymer ?
#
loop_
_entity_poly.entity_id
_entity_poly.type
_entity_poly.pdbx_seq_one_letter_code
_entity_poly.pdbx_strand_id
1 'polypeptide(L)' 'MQLNLNQNRVIDKLLKDHFEFKKLYQEHELMKKKLRKMEGMRYLSLKQENERKRIQKMKLWGKDRMYEIIRKASEKHYNA' A
#
# COMPACT_ATOMS: atom_id res chain seq x y z
N MET A 1 5.09 -5.49 -0.10
CA MET A 1 5.42 -5.10 1.27
C MET A 1 5.95 -6.37 1.90
N GLN A 2 7.23 -6.39 2.30
CA GLN A 2 7.69 -7.43 3.20
C GLN A 2 7.25 -7.01 4.60
N LEU A 3 6.46 -7.86 5.24
CA LEU A 3 5.86 -7.66 6.55
C LEU A 3 6.46 -8.70 7.49
N ASN A 4 6.72 -8.31 8.74
CA ASN A 4 7.18 -9.22 9.78
C ASN A 4 5.99 -9.66 10.68
N LEU A 5 6.16 -10.78 11.40
CA LEU A 5 5.08 -11.52 12.07
C LEU A 5 4.22 -10.68 13.04
N ASN A 6 4.81 -9.71 13.76
CA ASN A 6 4.06 -8.82 14.66
C ASN A 6 3.20 -7.79 13.91
N GLN A 7 3.64 -7.32 12.74
CA GLN A 7 2.85 -6.42 11.90
C GLN A 7 1.60 -7.13 11.34
N ASN A 8 1.64 -8.45 11.12
CA ASN A 8 0.49 -9.19 10.58
C ASN A 8 -0.75 -9.10 11.48
N ARG A 9 -0.60 -9.28 12.80
CA ARG A 9 -1.76 -9.20 13.73
C ARG A 9 -2.37 -7.80 13.81
N VAL A 10 -1.53 -6.76 13.80
CA VAL A 10 -2.01 -5.36 13.81
C VAL A 10 -2.70 -5.02 12.49
N ILE A 11 -2.14 -5.48 11.37
CA ILE A 11 -2.72 -5.30 10.04
C ILE A 11 -4.07 -6.00 9.94
N ASP A 12 -4.19 -7.24 10.42
CA ASP A 12 -5.46 -7.99 10.37
C ASP A 12 -6.58 -7.27 11.14
N LYS A 13 -6.25 -6.67 12.30
CA LYS A 13 -7.19 -5.79 13.03
C LYS A 13 -7.52 -4.54 12.22
N LEU A 14 -6.52 -3.83 11.71
CA LEU A 14 -6.74 -2.61 10.91
C LEU A 14 -7.56 -2.87 9.63
N LEU A 15 -7.41 -4.03 9.00
CA LEU A 15 -8.21 -4.41 7.83
C LEU A 15 -9.69 -4.65 8.17
N LYS A 16 -9.99 -5.05 9.41
CA LYS A 16 -11.36 -5.25 9.91
C LYS A 16 -11.96 -3.94 10.41
N ASP A 17 -11.19 -3.19 11.19
CA ASP A 17 -11.72 -2.12 12.03
C ASP A 17 -11.42 -0.71 11.50
N HIS A 18 -10.50 -0.56 10.53
CA HIS A 18 -10.06 0.75 10.01
C HIS A 18 -10.35 0.90 8.52
N PHE A 19 -11.45 1.59 8.18
CA PHE A 19 -11.91 1.79 6.81
C PHE A 19 -10.85 2.41 5.88
N GLU A 20 -10.18 3.48 6.33
CA GLU A 20 -9.11 4.13 5.53
C GLU A 20 -7.98 3.15 5.21
N PHE A 21 -7.50 2.39 6.19
CA PHE A 21 -6.43 1.41 6.01
C PHE A 21 -6.83 0.32 5.01
N LYS A 22 -8.06 -0.21 5.14
CA LYS A 22 -8.61 -1.19 4.21
C LYS A 22 -8.64 -0.65 2.77
N LYS A 23 -9.10 0.58 2.58
CA LYS A 23 -9.15 1.24 1.27
C LYS A 23 -7.75 1.41 0.68
N LEU A 24 -6.81 1.94 1.47
CA LEU A 24 -5.41 2.13 1.05
C LEU A 24 -4.75 0.78 0.68
N TYR A 25 -5.02 -0.28 1.44
CA TYR A 25 -4.52 -1.62 1.15
C TYR A 25 -5.05 -2.15 -0.20
N GLN A 26 -6.35 -2.01 -0.45
CA GLN A 26 -6.98 -2.41 -1.71
C GLN A 26 -6.43 -1.62 -2.90
N GLU A 27 -6.31 -0.30 -2.76
CA GLU A 27 -5.74 0.59 -3.78
C GLU A 27 -4.28 0.22 -4.07
N HIS A 28 -3.49 -0.07 -3.04
CA HIS A 28 -2.10 -0.50 -3.18
C HIS A 28 -1.99 -1.83 -3.94
N GLU A 29 -2.84 -2.83 -3.66
CA GLU A 29 -2.86 -4.09 -4.40
C GLU A 29 -3.32 -3.93 -5.85
N LEU A 30 -4.29 -3.04 -6.11
CA LEU A 30 -4.72 -2.67 -7.46
C LEU A 30 -3.56 -2.03 -8.25
N MET A 31 -2.86 -1.08 -7.63
CA MET A 31 -1.70 -0.41 -8.23
C MET A 31 -0.56 -1.39 -8.51
N LYS A 32 -0.29 -2.37 -7.62
CA LYS A 32 0.66 -3.45 -7.89
C LYS A 32 0.26 -4.30 -9.08
N LYS A 33 -1.02 -4.66 -9.21
CA LYS A 33 -1.52 -5.40 -10.38
C LYS A 33 -1.33 -4.59 -11.67
N LYS A 34 -1.62 -3.28 -11.66
CA LYS A 34 -1.42 -2.39 -12.82
C LYS A 34 0.05 -2.29 -13.21
N LEU A 35 0.95 -2.09 -12.24
CA LEU A 35 2.39 -2.02 -12.50
C LEU A 35 2.93 -3.33 -13.08
N ARG A 36 2.55 -4.49 -12.54
CA ARG A 36 2.96 -5.79 -13.09
C ARG A 36 2.51 -5.99 -14.53
N LYS A 37 1.29 -5.55 -14.88
CA LYS A 37 0.81 -5.58 -16.27
C LYS A 37 1.67 -4.73 -17.20
N MET A 38 2.13 -3.56 -16.73
CA MET A 38 3.02 -2.67 -17.49
C MET A 38 4.44 -3.21 -17.59
N GLU A 39 4.95 -3.88 -16.55
CA GLU A 39 6.28 -4.52 -16.55
C GLU A 39 6.38 -5.68 -17.53
N GLY A 40 5.26 -6.37 -17.81
CA GLY A 40 5.18 -7.41 -18.83
C GLY A 40 5.15 -6.88 -20.28
N MET A 41 5.08 -5.57 -20.50
CA MET A 41 5.06 -4.98 -21.84
C MET A 41 6.49 -4.70 -22.30
N ARG A 42 6.84 -5.17 -23.51
CA ARG A 42 8.18 -5.00 -24.09
C ARG A 42 8.53 -3.53 -24.36
N TYR A 43 7.52 -2.71 -24.67
CA TYR A 43 7.64 -1.27 -24.85
C TYR A 43 6.42 -0.58 -24.25
N LEU A 44 6.64 0.56 -23.59
CA LEU A 44 5.59 1.43 -23.08
C LEU A 44 5.56 2.69 -23.94
N SER A 45 4.38 3.14 -24.32
CA SER A 45 4.20 4.48 -24.90
C SER A 45 4.47 5.56 -23.85
N LEU A 46 4.75 6.79 -24.29
CA LEU A 46 4.96 7.94 -23.40
C LEU A 46 3.81 8.14 -22.39
N LYS A 47 2.56 7.92 -22.84
CA LYS A 47 1.37 7.99 -21.97
C LYS A 47 1.40 6.90 -20.89
N GLN A 48 1.78 5.68 -21.24
CA GLN A 48 1.87 4.58 -20.29
C GLN A 48 3.04 4.75 -19.31
N GLU A 49 4.15 5.33 -19.76
CA GLU A 49 5.28 5.64 -18.88
C GLU A 49 4.94 6.73 -17.86
N ASN A 50 4.23 7.77 -18.29
CA ASN A 50 3.71 8.81 -17.40
C ASN A 50 2.71 8.23 -16.39
N GLU A 51 1.81 7.35 -16.83
CA GLU A 51 0.88 6.67 -15.93
C GLU A 51 1.62 5.73 -14.96
N ARG A 52 2.65 5.00 -15.41
CA ARG A 52 3.50 4.17 -14.54
C ARG A 52 4.15 5.00 -13.44
N LYS A 53 4.74 6.15 -13.78
CA LYS A 53 5.34 7.09 -12.83
C LYS A 53 4.29 7.64 -11.85
N ARG A 54 3.09 7.96 -12.32
CA ARG A 54 1.97 8.41 -11.47
C ARG A 54 1.56 7.32 -10.47
N ILE A 55 1.37 6.08 -10.94
CA ILE A 55 1.01 4.94 -10.08
C ILE A 55 2.11 4.66 -9.05
N GLN A 56 3.38 4.75 -9.42
CA GLN A 56 4.49 4.59 -8.48
C GLN A 56 4.46 5.63 -7.36
N LYS A 57 4.20 6.91 -7.68
CA LYS A 57 4.07 7.99 -6.69
C LYS A 57 2.87 7.78 -5.76
N MET A 58 1.70 7.45 -6.31
CA MET A 58 0.50 7.17 -5.52
C MET A 58 0.71 5.97 -4.59
N LYS A 59 1.38 4.92 -5.09
CA LYS A 59 1.71 3.74 -4.30
C LYS A 59 2.68 4.06 -3.16
N LEU A 60 3.66 4.94 -3.39
CA LEU A 60 4.59 5.38 -2.34
C LEU A 60 3.83 6.14 -1.24
N TRP A 61 3.03 7.14 -1.62
CA TRP A 61 2.23 7.90 -0.67
C TRP A 61 1.25 7.00 0.13
N GLY A 62 0.54 6.11 -0.54
CA GLY A 62 -0.39 5.17 0.12
C GLY A 62 0.34 4.23 1.09
N LYS A 63 1.54 3.76 0.71
CA LYS A 63 2.39 2.94 1.57
C LYS A 63 2.84 3.71 2.81
N ASP A 64 3.28 4.96 2.65
CA ASP A 64 3.71 5.80 3.77
C ASP A 64 2.55 6.04 4.73
N ARG A 65 1.37 6.37 4.21
CA ARG A 65 0.15 6.53 5.02
C ARG A 65 -0.24 5.25 5.76
N MET A 66 -0.15 4.09 5.11
CA MET A 66 -0.39 2.80 5.77
C MET A 66 0.60 2.55 6.91
N TYR A 67 1.89 2.89 6.74
CA TYR A 67 2.88 2.76 7.82
C TYR A 67 2.59 3.70 8.98
N GLU A 68 2.16 4.94 8.74
CA GLU A 68 1.74 5.84 9.81
C GLU A 68 0.59 5.26 10.63
N ILE A 69 -0.41 4.69 9.96
CA ILE A 69 -1.56 4.07 10.63
C ILE A 69 -1.10 2.86 11.46
N ILE A 70 -0.26 1.99 10.90
CA ILE A 70 0.30 0.83 11.62
C ILE A 70 1.11 1.30 12.84
N ARG A 71 1.97 2.32 12.68
CA ARG A 71 2.78 2.87 13.76
C ARG A 71 1.91 3.41 14.88
N LYS A 72 0.90 4.23 14.56
CA LYS A 72 -0.05 4.77 15.54
C LYS A 72 -0.83 3.66 16.25
N ALA A 73 -1.22 2.61 15.53
CA ALA A 73 -1.91 1.47 16.11
C ALA A 73 -1.00 0.65 17.04
N SER A 74 0.28 0.47 16.70
CA SER A 74 1.25 -0.20 17.58
C SER A 74 1.62 0.62 18.81
N GLU A 75 1.75 1.95 18.68
CA GLU A 75 2.07 2.85 19.79
C GLU A 75 0.91 2.98 20.79
N LYS A 76 -0.34 2.96 20.32
CA LYS A 76 -1.52 2.89 21.18
C LYS A 76 -1.59 1.61 22.02
N HIS A 77 -0.91 0.53 21.61
CA HIS A 77 -0.87 -0.73 22.35
C HIS A 77 0.27 -0.80 23.38
N TYR A 78 1.20 0.17 23.40
CA TYR A 78 2.31 0.24 24.36
C TYR A 78 2.08 1.28 25.46
N ASN A 79 1.15 2.22 25.26
CA ASN A 79 0.83 3.30 26.21
C ASN A 79 -0.56 3.16 26.86
N ALA A 80 -1.18 1.98 26.77
CA ALA A 80 -2.45 1.63 27.41
C ALA A 80 -2.25 0.37 28.25
#